data_AF-A0A0F2R4J4-F1
#
_entry.id   AF-A0A0F2R4J4-F1
#
_cell.length_a   1.000
_cell.length_b   1.000
_cell.length_c   1.000
_cell.angle_alpha   90.00
_cell.angle_beta   90.00
_cell.angle_gamma   90.00
#
_symmetry.space_group_name_H-M   'P 1'
#
loop_
_entity.id
_entity.type
_entity.pdbx_description
1 polymer ?
#
loop_
_entity_poly.entity_id
_entity_poly.type
_entity_poly.pdbx_seq_one_letter_code
_entity_poly.pdbx_strand_id
1 'polypeptide(L)'
;MHQYIRFLAIGIMVLLGVAAAQADKDYRGKWWRIPQVAETLKLSEDETRQLEAAFETALVNMLEAKSKVEVEQIKLRMLMEESDLDRAAVLEQHRRQEEARTRLAEARFAFLLEVRQIVGRDRFQKIMEIREERKRERNLEKSHRNPE
;
A
#
# COMPACT_ATOMS: atom_id res chain seq x y z
N MET A 1 -41.45 -27.44 -29.22
CA MET A 1 -40.27 -28.33 -29.19
C MET A 1 -39.63 -28.16 -27.82
N HIS A 2 -40.08 -28.86 -26.77
CA HIS A 2 -39.57 -30.19 -26.32
C HIS A 2 -38.04 -30.17 -26.21
N GLN A 3 -37.35 -30.30 -25.06
CA GLN A 3 -37.57 -31.04 -23.79
C GLN A 3 -36.64 -30.41 -22.72
N TYR A 4 -37.02 -30.05 -21.49
CA TYR A 4 -37.35 -30.80 -20.27
C TYR A 4 -36.37 -31.91 -19.83
N ILE A 5 -35.67 -31.62 -18.72
CA ILE A 5 -35.51 -32.44 -17.50
C ILE A 5 -34.46 -33.55 -17.50
N ARG A 6 -33.50 -33.42 -16.56
CA ARG A 6 -33.26 -34.43 -15.51
C ARG A 6 -32.50 -33.86 -14.30
N PHE A 7 -33.29 -33.62 -13.24
CA PHE A 7 -32.97 -33.72 -11.81
C PHE A 7 -32.05 -34.94 -11.53
N LEU A 8 -30.96 -34.85 -10.74
CA LEU A 8 -30.86 -34.84 -9.26
C LEU A 8 -30.23 -36.15 -8.74
N ALA A 9 -29.09 -36.05 -8.05
CA ALA A 9 -28.56 -36.97 -7.01
C ALA A 9 -27.23 -36.37 -6.51
N ILE A 10 -27.23 -35.52 -5.48
CA ILE A 10 -26.98 -35.86 -4.07
C ILE A 10 -25.69 -36.68 -3.88
N GLY A 11 -24.66 -36.01 -3.35
CA GLY A 11 -23.50 -36.59 -2.67
C GLY A 11 -23.04 -35.62 -1.58
N ILE A 12 -23.45 -35.91 -0.35
CA ILE A 12 -23.33 -35.10 0.88
C ILE A 12 -22.00 -35.42 1.60
N MET A 13 -21.38 -34.39 2.22
CA MET A 13 -20.49 -34.45 3.41
C MET A 13 -19.10 -35.14 3.30
N VAL A 14 -17.99 -34.69 3.88
CA VAL A 14 -17.65 -33.47 4.66
C VAL A 14 -16.15 -33.53 5.03
N LEU A 15 -15.57 -32.37 5.40
CA LEU A 15 -14.38 -32.14 6.24
C LEU A 15 -12.99 -32.62 5.75
N LEU A 16 -12.16 -31.65 5.34
CA LEU A 16 -10.96 -31.27 6.09
C LEU A 16 -10.47 -29.89 5.62
N GLY A 17 -10.11 -29.07 6.59
CA GLY A 17 -10.14 -27.62 6.47
C GLY A 17 -9.13 -27.03 5.48
N VAL A 18 -9.63 -26.12 4.66
CA VAL A 18 -8.84 -24.97 4.22
C VAL A 18 -9.66 -23.69 4.44
N ALA A 19 -10.18 -23.51 5.65
CA ALA A 19 -10.69 -22.22 6.10
C ALA A 19 -9.55 -21.21 6.39
N ALA A 20 -8.29 -21.57 6.11
CA ALA A 20 -7.12 -20.70 6.30
C ALA A 20 -6.55 -20.11 4.99
N ALA A 21 -7.14 -20.39 3.81
CA ALA A 21 -6.67 -19.83 2.54
C ALA A 21 -7.49 -18.64 2.03
N GLN A 22 -8.42 -18.11 2.83
CA GLN A 22 -9.16 -16.87 2.55
C GLN A 22 -8.71 -15.70 3.45
N ALA A 23 -7.49 -15.75 3.97
CA ALA A 23 -6.88 -14.67 4.76
C ALA A 23 -5.81 -13.88 4.00
N ASP A 24 -5.68 -14.08 2.69
CA ASP A 24 -5.02 -13.08 1.82
C ASP A 24 -6.02 -11.92 1.54
N LYS A 25 -6.64 -11.41 2.62
CA LYS A 25 -7.58 -10.30 2.59
C LYS A 25 -6.78 -9.01 2.53
N ASP A 26 -6.36 -8.66 1.32
CA ASP A 26 -6.05 -7.31 0.86
C ASP A 26 -5.53 -6.34 1.94
N TYR A 27 -4.45 -6.71 2.64
CA TYR A 27 -3.83 -5.88 3.68
C TYR A 27 -2.98 -4.74 3.08
N ARG A 28 -3.37 -4.16 1.93
CA ARG A 28 -2.64 -3.12 1.20
C ARG A 28 -2.34 -1.92 2.11
N GLY A 29 -1.15 -1.92 2.71
CA GLY A 29 -0.70 -0.91 3.66
C GLY A 29 -1.11 -1.14 5.13
N LYS A 30 -2.02 -2.07 5.43
CA LYS A 30 -2.52 -2.36 6.79
C LYS A 30 -1.84 -3.56 7.43
N TRP A 31 -0.53 -3.48 7.61
CA TRP A 31 0.28 -4.60 8.12
C TRP A 31 -0.11 -5.05 9.55
N TRP A 32 -0.70 -4.17 10.36
CA TRP A 32 -1.18 -4.49 11.71
C TRP A 32 -2.42 -5.38 11.72
N ARG A 33 -3.10 -5.55 10.57
CA ARG A 33 -4.23 -6.47 10.45
C ARG A 33 -3.80 -7.88 10.04
N ILE A 34 -2.53 -8.08 9.72
CA ILE A 34 -1.96 -9.40 9.46
C ILE A 34 -1.78 -10.09 10.83
N PRO A 35 -2.51 -11.18 11.14
CA PRO A 35 -2.51 -11.78 12.48
C PRO A 35 -1.10 -12.09 12.99
N GLN A 36 -0.25 -12.66 12.14
CA GLN A 36 1.13 -13.02 12.50
C GLN A 36 1.96 -11.79 12.90
N VAL A 37 1.75 -10.65 12.24
CA VAL A 37 2.48 -9.41 12.55
C VAL A 37 1.94 -8.77 13.83
N ALA A 38 0.62 -8.74 14.00
CA ALA A 38 -0.03 -8.21 15.19
C ALA A 38 0.38 -8.99 16.45
N GLU A 39 0.39 -10.32 16.39
CA GLU A 39 0.82 -11.21 17.46
C GLU A 39 2.31 -11.04 17.78
N THR A 40 3.17 -11.01 16.76
CA THR A 40 4.63 -10.80 16.93
C THR A 40 4.94 -9.49 17.65
N LEU A 41 4.16 -8.45 17.36
CA LEU A 41 4.31 -7.13 17.95
C LEU A 41 3.52 -6.95 19.25
N LYS A 42 2.70 -7.93 19.64
CA LYS A 42 1.80 -7.88 20.79
C LYS A 42 0.97 -6.60 20.80
N LEU A 43 0.38 -6.26 19.65
CA LEU A 43 -0.44 -5.05 19.53
C LEU A 43 -1.70 -5.21 20.39
N SER A 44 -1.96 -4.22 21.22
CA SER A 44 -3.24 -4.10 21.92
C SER A 44 -4.36 -3.70 20.97
N GLU A 45 -5.60 -3.94 21.38
CA GLU A 45 -6.77 -3.43 20.65
C GLU A 45 -6.74 -1.91 20.53
N ASP A 46 -6.23 -1.22 21.55
CA ASP A 46 -6.14 0.24 21.55
C ASP A 46 -5.10 0.75 20.54
N GLU A 47 -3.89 0.19 20.54
CA GLU A 47 -2.86 0.50 19.53
C GLU A 47 -3.37 0.19 18.11
N THR A 48 -4.12 -0.90 17.95
CA THR A 48 -4.73 -1.27 16.66
C THR A 48 -5.74 -0.22 16.19
N ARG A 49 -6.60 0.29 17.07
CA ARG A 49 -7.53 1.38 16.74
C ARG A 49 -6.80 2.67 16.41
N GLN A 50 -5.75 3.03 17.15
CA GLN A 50 -4.95 4.21 16.88
C GLN A 50 -4.24 4.11 15.51
N LEU A 51 -3.66 2.95 15.18
CA LEU A 51 -3.05 2.70 13.87
C LEU A 51 -4.07 2.80 12.73
N GLU A 52 -5.29 2.29 12.93
CA GLU A 52 -6.36 2.39 11.95
C GLU A 52 -6.73 3.86 11.67
N ALA A 53 -6.98 4.65 12.71
CA ALA A 53 -7.34 6.07 12.58
C ALA A 53 -6.20 6.90 11.94
N ALA A 54 -4.96 6.65 12.35
CA ALA A 54 -3.78 7.29 11.77
C ALA A 54 -3.64 6.95 10.27
N PHE A 55 -3.91 5.70 9.89
CA PHE A 55 -3.83 5.28 8.50
C PHE A 55 -4.93 5.88 7.64
N GLU A 56 -6.18 5.94 8.12
CA GLU A 56 -7.29 6.55 7.38
C GLU A 56 -6.99 8.03 7.08
N THR A 57 -6.54 8.77 8.08
CA THR A 57 -6.13 10.17 7.93
C THR A 57 -4.98 10.29 6.93
N ALA A 58 -3.95 9.46 7.07
CA ALA A 58 -2.80 9.49 6.18
C ALA A 58 -3.14 9.10 4.74
N LEU A 59 -4.06 8.16 4.55
CA LEU A 59 -4.50 7.70 3.23
C LEU A 59 -5.16 8.85 2.44
N VAL A 60 -6.03 9.63 3.09
CA VAL A 60 -6.65 10.82 2.48
C VAL A 60 -5.56 11.82 2.07
N ASN A 61 -4.67 12.19 2.99
CA ASN A 61 -3.58 13.15 2.72
C ASN A 61 -2.64 12.68 1.59
N MET A 62 -2.29 11.40 1.57
CA MET A 62 -1.44 10.83 0.51
C MET A 62 -2.17 10.82 -0.84
N LEU A 63 -3.48 10.56 -0.88
CA LEU A 63 -4.26 10.57 -2.11
C LEU A 63 -4.32 11.99 -2.70
N GLU A 64 -4.60 12.99 -1.88
CA GLU A 64 -4.61 14.39 -2.30
C GLU A 64 -3.25 14.85 -2.81
N ALA A 65 -2.17 14.55 -2.06
CA ALA A 65 -0.82 14.90 -2.47
C ALA A 65 -0.40 14.18 -3.76
N LYS A 66 -0.79 12.91 -3.92
CA LYS A 66 -0.52 12.14 -5.15
C LYS A 66 -1.26 12.73 -6.35
N SER A 67 -2.54 13.07 -6.19
CA SER A 67 -3.32 13.74 -7.23
C SER A 67 -2.64 15.04 -7.67
N LYS A 68 -2.11 15.82 -6.72
CA LYS A 68 -1.35 17.03 -7.03
C LYS A 68 -0.09 16.75 -7.83
N VAL A 69 0.69 15.71 -7.48
CA VAL A 69 1.87 15.29 -8.27
C VAL A 69 1.49 14.98 -9.71
N GLU A 70 0.41 14.23 -9.91
CA GLU A 70 -0.07 13.83 -11.23
C GLU A 70 -0.50 15.04 -12.07
N VAL A 71 -1.26 15.97 -11.46
CA VAL A 71 -1.66 17.22 -12.12
C VAL A 71 -0.46 18.07 -12.54
N GLU A 72 0.51 18.28 -11.65
CA GLU A 72 1.68 19.10 -11.98
C GLU A 72 2.60 18.42 -13.00
N GLN A 73 2.64 17.08 -13.02
CA GLN A 73 3.33 16.30 -14.06
C GLN A 73 2.66 16.45 -15.44
N ILE A 74 1.33 16.41 -15.50
CA ILE A 74 0.58 16.59 -16.75
C ILE A 74 0.84 18.01 -17.30
N LYS A 75 0.78 19.04 -16.46
CA LYS A 75 1.10 20.42 -16.85
C LYS A 75 2.52 20.58 -17.36
N LEU A 76 3.51 19.98 -16.69
CA LEU A 76 4.88 20.01 -17.18
C LEU A 76 5.00 19.38 -18.56
N ARG A 77 4.34 18.24 -18.78
CA ARG A 77 4.32 17.58 -20.10
C ARG A 77 3.71 18.47 -21.17
N MET A 78 2.58 19.11 -20.89
CA MET A 78 1.93 20.03 -21.84
C MET A 78 2.88 21.17 -22.25
N LEU A 79 3.56 21.82 -21.30
CA LEU A 79 4.54 22.87 -21.60
C LEU A 79 5.71 22.38 -22.46
N MET A 80 6.13 21.13 -22.29
CA MET A 80 7.20 20.53 -23.09
C MET A 80 6.77 20.15 -24.52
N GLU A 81 5.46 20.07 -24.77
CA GLU A 81 4.86 19.74 -26.07
C GLU A 81 4.51 20.98 -26.90
N GLU A 82 4.63 22.19 -26.33
CA GLU A 82 4.40 23.46 -27.03
C GLU A 82 5.46 23.72 -28.11
N SER A 83 5.04 24.31 -29.23
CA SER A 83 5.93 24.64 -30.36
C SER A 83 7.02 25.64 -29.98
N ASP A 84 6.68 26.63 -29.14
CA ASP A 84 7.61 27.63 -28.62
C ASP A 84 7.88 27.34 -27.14
N LEU A 85 9.11 26.93 -26.82
CA LEU A 85 9.49 26.52 -25.47
C LEU A 85 9.80 27.74 -24.58
N ASP A 86 8.87 28.12 -23.70
CA ASP A 86 9.18 29.04 -22.60
C ASP A 86 9.95 28.32 -21.49
N ARG A 87 11.29 28.47 -21.52
CA ARG A 87 12.20 27.88 -20.54
C ARG A 87 11.88 28.30 -19.09
N ALA A 88 11.45 29.54 -18.86
CA ALA A 88 11.17 30.02 -17.51
C ALA A 88 9.89 29.35 -16.95
N ALA A 89 8.85 29.25 -17.78
CA ALA A 89 7.62 28.56 -17.42
C ALA A 89 7.85 27.07 -17.11
N VAL A 90 8.66 26.37 -17.92
CA VAL A 90 9.01 24.96 -17.70
C VAL A 90 9.74 24.77 -16.37
N LEU A 91 10.73 25.61 -16.05
CA LEU A 91 11.48 25.51 -14.79
C LEU A 91 10.60 25.77 -13.56
N GLU A 92 9.70 26.76 -13.63
CA GLU A 92 8.75 27.02 -12.54
C GLU A 92 7.75 25.87 -12.38
N GLN A 93 7.26 25.29 -13.48
CA GLN A 93 6.35 24.15 -13.44
C GLN A 93 7.03 22.89 -12.88
N HIS A 94 8.29 22.65 -13.23
CA HIS A 94 9.10 21.60 -12.62
C HIS A 94 9.22 21.79 -11.10
N ARG A 95 9.49 23.03 -10.64
CA ARG A 95 9.55 23.35 -9.21
C ARG A 95 8.24 23.01 -8.49
N ARG A 96 7.08 23.33 -9.10
CA ARG A 96 5.76 22.94 -8.56
C ARG A 96 5.56 21.44 -8.48
N GLN A 97 6.04 20.69 -9.47
CA GLN A 97 6.00 19.23 -9.44
C GLN A 97 6.86 18.67 -8.29
N GLU A 98 8.06 19.20 -8.09
CA GLU A 98 8.94 18.79 -6.99
C GLU A 98 8.38 19.17 -5.61
N GLU A 99 7.73 20.32 -5.47
CA GLU A 99 6.99 20.66 -4.25
C GLU A 99 5.87 19.64 -3.97
N ALA A 100 5.11 19.25 -5.00
CA ALA A 100 4.05 18.25 -4.84
C ALA A 100 4.62 16.88 -4.43
N ARG A 101 5.75 16.47 -5.02
CA ARG A 101 6.46 15.22 -4.67
C ARG A 101 6.95 15.26 -3.23
N THR A 102 7.44 16.41 -2.78
CA THR A 102 7.88 16.65 -1.41
C THR A 102 6.70 16.50 -0.44
N ARG A 103 5.56 17.14 -0.70
CA ARG A 103 4.35 17.00 0.14
C ARG A 103 3.88 15.54 0.25
N LEU A 104 3.95 14.79 -0.85
CA LEU A 104 3.61 13.36 -0.82
C LEU A 104 4.62 12.55 0.02
N ALA A 105 5.91 12.90 -0.01
CA ALA A 105 6.91 12.29 0.86
C ALA A 105 6.69 12.64 2.34
N GLU A 106 6.36 13.89 2.64
CA GLU A 106 6.01 14.36 3.98
C GLU A 106 4.78 13.64 4.54
N ALA A 107 3.71 13.48 3.75
CA ALA A 107 2.51 12.75 4.18
C ALA A 107 2.83 11.28 4.53
N ARG A 108 3.70 10.62 3.74
CA ARG A 108 4.18 9.27 4.04
C ARG A 108 5.01 9.22 5.32
N PHE A 109 5.89 10.20 5.51
CA PHE A 109 6.75 10.28 6.68
C PHE A 109 5.96 10.59 7.96
N ALA A 110 4.98 11.48 7.89
CA ALA A 110 4.07 11.78 9.00
C ALA A 110 3.39 10.50 9.51
N PHE A 111 2.87 9.65 8.63
CA PHE A 111 2.31 8.37 9.05
C PHE A 111 3.34 7.45 9.73
N LEU A 112 4.59 7.41 9.25
CA LEU A 112 5.64 6.64 9.92
C LEU A 112 5.96 7.17 11.33
N LEU A 113 5.88 8.49 11.53
CA LEU A 113 6.03 9.11 12.85
C LEU A 113 4.88 8.71 13.78
N GLU A 114 3.64 8.75 13.31
CA GLU A 114 2.47 8.28 14.08
C GLU A 114 2.63 6.82 14.49
N VAL A 115 3.01 5.95 13.55
CA VAL A 115 3.29 4.53 13.87
C VAL A 115 4.35 4.42 14.96
N ARG A 116 5.46 5.15 14.85
CA ARG A 116 6.56 5.13 15.84
C ARG A 116 6.13 5.63 17.21
N GLN A 117 5.21 6.59 17.28
CA GLN A 117 4.64 7.08 18.53
C GLN A 117 3.72 6.04 19.17
N ILE A 118 2.84 5.41 18.39
CA ILE A 118 1.88 4.40 18.86
C ILE A 118 2.60 3.13 19.36
N VAL A 119 3.49 2.55 18.54
CA VAL A 119 4.10 1.25 18.89
C VAL A 119 5.37 1.38 19.74
N GLY A 120 5.94 2.58 19.88
CA GLY A 120 7.20 2.78 20.61
C GLY A 120 8.45 2.28 19.86
N ARG A 121 9.62 2.45 20.49
CA ARG A 121 10.93 2.26 19.82
C ARG A 121 11.18 0.82 19.38
N ASP A 122 11.07 -0.11 20.31
CA ASP A 122 11.58 -1.47 20.12
C ASP A 122 10.72 -2.24 19.12
N ARG A 123 9.39 -2.07 19.21
CA ARG A 123 8.44 -2.64 18.23
C ARG A 123 8.56 -1.98 16.87
N PHE A 124 8.86 -0.68 16.81
CA PHE A 124 9.13 -0.02 15.53
C PHE A 124 10.38 -0.57 14.84
N GLN A 125 11.45 -0.82 15.59
CA GLN A 125 12.65 -1.47 15.07
C GLN A 125 12.33 -2.86 14.50
N LYS A 126 11.53 -3.66 15.23
CA LYS A 126 11.05 -4.96 14.76
C LYS A 126 10.26 -4.86 13.44
N ILE A 127 9.40 -3.85 13.30
CA ILE A 127 8.66 -3.60 12.03
C ILE A 127 9.62 -3.37 10.88
N MET A 128 10.70 -2.60 11.08
CA MET A 128 11.69 -2.31 10.04
C MET A 128 12.48 -3.55 9.63
N GLU A 129 12.86 -4.40 10.59
CA GLU A 129 13.51 -5.69 10.32
C GLU A 129 12.62 -6.58 9.45
N ILE A 130 11.36 -6.78 9.87
CA ILE A 130 10.37 -7.58 9.12
C ILE A 130 10.17 -7.02 7.69
N ARG A 131 10.24 -5.70 7.51
CA ARG A 131 10.08 -5.06 6.20
C ARG A 131 11.29 -5.32 5.30
N GLU A 132 12.51 -5.24 5.85
CA GLU A 132 13.73 -5.48 5.09
C GLU A 132 13.90 -6.97 4.73
N GLU A 133 13.55 -7.89 5.61
CA GLU A 133 13.51 -9.33 5.32
C GLU A 133 12.58 -9.63 4.15
N ARG A 134 11.32 -9.17 4.22
CA ARG A 134 10.34 -9.32 3.13
C ARG A 134 10.81 -8.67 1.82
N LYS A 135 11.59 -7.59 1.89
CA LYS A 135 12.16 -6.94 0.69
C LYS A 135 13.28 -7.79 0.07
N ARG A 136 14.15 -8.37 0.88
CA ARG A 136 15.21 -9.28 0.43
C ARG A 136 14.63 -10.53 -0.22
N GLU A 137 13.64 -11.16 0.40
CA GLU A 137 12.96 -12.34 -0.15
C GLU A 137 12.37 -12.07 -1.54
N ARG A 138 11.63 -10.96 -1.70
CA ARG A 138 11.07 -10.58 -3.01
C ARG A 138 12.15 -10.33 -4.06
N ASN A 139 13.29 -9.77 -3.67
CA ASN A 139 14.39 -9.54 -4.61
C ASN A 139 15.04 -10.86 -5.05
N LEU A 140 15.22 -11.81 -4.12
CA LEU A 140 15.72 -13.15 -4.42
C LEU A 140 14.76 -13.92 -5.33
N GLU A 141 13.45 -13.84 -5.06
CA GLU A 141 12.43 -14.49 -5.90
C GLU A 141 12.45 -13.95 -7.35
N LYS A 142 12.57 -12.63 -7.50
CA LYS A 142 12.70 -12.00 -8.82
C LYS A 142 13.97 -12.45 -9.55
N SER A 143 15.08 -12.59 -8.83
CA SER A 143 16.34 -13.09 -9.40
C SER A 143 16.22 -14.54 -9.87
N HIS A 144 15.55 -15.41 -9.12
CA HIS A 144 15.33 -16.81 -9.53
C HIS A 144 14.33 -16.96 -10.68
N ARG A 145 13.36 -16.04 -10.81
CA ARG A 145 12.36 -16.08 -11.88
C ARG A 145 12.91 -15.57 -13.22
N ASN A 146 14.00 -14.83 -13.21
CA ASN A 146 14.66 -14.30 -14.42
C ASN A 146 16.16 -14.65 -14.42
N PRO A 147 16.52 -15.94 -14.56
CA PRO A 147 17.91 -16.29 -14.84
C PRO A 147 18.26 -15.77 -16.24
N GLU A 148 19.33 -14.98 -16.33
CA GLU A 148 19.89 -14.52 -17.62
C GLU A 148 20.29 -15.68 -18.54
#